data_AF-A0A2K5IFB3-F1
#
_entry.id   AF-A0A2K5IFB3-F1
#
_cell.length_a   1.000
_cell.length_b   1.000
_cell.length_c   1.000
_cell.angle_alpha   90.00
_cell.angle_beta   90.00
_cell.angle_gamma   90.00
#
_symmetry.space_group_name_H-M   'P 1'
#
loop_
_entity.id
_entity.type
_entity.pdbx_description
1 polymer ?
#
loop_
_entity_poly.entity_id
_entity_poly.type
_entity_poly.pdbx_seq_one_letter_code
_entity_poly.pdbx_strand_id
1 'polypeptide(L)'
;MLSGARGRLASALRRTSAAPYAVACRCLHASGTRPLADQSNKTEEPPRAFDPALLEFLVCPLSKKPLRYEASTNELINEELGIAYPIIDGIPNMIPQAARMTHQSKKQEEVEQR
;
A
#
# COMPACT_ATOMS: atom_id res chain seq x y z
N MET A 1 0.33 -53.40 -40.50
CA MET A 1 1.56 -54.15 -40.20
C MET A 1 2.21 -53.48 -39.00
N LEU A 2 1.76 -53.84 -37.80
CA LEU A 2 2.38 -54.81 -36.87
C LEU A 2 3.72 -54.34 -36.29
N SER A 3 3.84 -54.55 -34.98
CA SER A 3 5.05 -54.49 -34.14
C SER A 3 5.28 -53.13 -33.47
N GLY A 4 5.06 -52.94 -32.17
CA GLY A 4 5.09 -53.89 -31.06
C GLY A 4 6.48 -53.92 -30.43
N ALA A 5 6.63 -53.30 -29.27
CA ALA A 5 7.69 -53.61 -28.32
C ALA A 5 7.21 -53.24 -26.92
N ARG A 6 6.51 -54.19 -26.30
CA ARG A 6 6.22 -54.22 -24.86
C ARG A 6 7.48 -54.77 -24.19
N GLY A 7 8.21 -53.93 -23.47
CA GLY A 7 9.32 -54.34 -22.61
C GLY A 7 8.86 -54.44 -21.16
N ARG A 8 8.81 -55.67 -20.65
CA ARG A 8 8.42 -56.01 -19.28
C ARG A 8 9.64 -56.00 -18.34
N LEU A 9 9.38 -55.62 -17.09
CA LEU A 9 9.89 -56.20 -15.83
C LEU A 9 11.41 -56.23 -15.56
N ALA A 10 11.81 -55.56 -14.49
CA ALA A 10 12.73 -56.14 -13.51
C ALA A 10 12.55 -55.46 -12.14
N SER A 11 11.93 -56.21 -11.23
CA SER A 11 11.81 -55.97 -9.81
C SER A 11 13.19 -55.96 -9.15
N ALA A 12 13.47 -54.99 -8.28
CA ALA A 12 14.47 -55.15 -7.23
C ALA A 12 14.00 -54.43 -5.97
N LEU A 13 13.27 -55.17 -5.13
CA LEU A 13 13.06 -54.85 -3.74
C LEU A 13 14.43 -54.74 -3.05
N ARG A 14 14.73 -53.58 -2.46
CA ARG A 14 15.63 -53.50 -1.29
C ARG A 14 14.87 -52.90 -0.11
N ARG A 15 14.09 -53.77 0.51
CA ARG A 15 13.96 -53.94 1.98
C ARG A 15 15.40 -54.03 2.53
N THR A 16 15.86 -53.51 3.66
CA THR A 16 15.33 -53.00 4.93
C THR A 16 16.55 -52.28 5.55
N SER A 17 16.43 -51.25 6.38
CA SER A 17 16.47 -51.47 7.82
C SER A 17 16.00 -50.22 8.57
N ALA A 18 14.85 -50.33 9.22
CA ALA A 18 14.49 -49.47 10.33
C ALA A 18 15.45 -49.76 11.49
N ALA A 19 16.14 -48.73 11.98
CA ALA A 19 16.93 -48.79 13.20
C ALA A 19 15.99 -48.53 14.40
N PRO A 20 15.82 -49.49 15.33
CA PRO A 20 14.94 -49.35 16.48
C PRO A 20 15.76 -48.97 17.70
N TYR A 21 16.10 -47.69 17.86
CA TYR A 21 16.61 -47.23 19.15
C TYR A 21 16.28 -45.77 19.34
N ALA A 22 15.21 -45.58 20.09
CA ALA A 22 14.83 -44.34 20.71
C ALA A 22 16.05 -43.69 21.37
N VAL A 23 16.37 -42.48 20.93
CA VAL A 23 17.01 -41.49 21.78
C VAL A 23 16.06 -40.30 21.80
N ALA A 24 15.54 -40.04 22.99
CA ALA A 24 14.54 -39.05 23.31
C ALA A 24 14.80 -37.71 22.61
N CYS A 25 13.87 -37.30 21.74
CA CYS A 25 13.68 -35.88 21.45
C CYS A 25 13.18 -35.24 22.75
N ARG A 26 14.12 -34.76 23.57
CA ARG A 26 13.84 -33.79 24.61
C ARG A 26 13.04 -32.67 23.95
N CYS A 27 11.76 -32.56 24.32
CA CYS A 27 11.00 -31.35 24.09
C CYS A 27 11.66 -30.24 24.91
N LEU A 28 12.68 -29.60 24.34
CA LEU A 28 13.17 -28.31 24.80
C LEU A 28 12.49 -27.26 23.94
N HIS A 29 11.29 -26.86 24.36
CA HIS A 29 10.58 -25.71 23.81
C HIS A 29 11.33 -24.45 24.23
N ALA A 30 12.37 -24.09 23.46
CA ALA A 30 13.08 -22.83 23.61
C ALA A 30 13.75 -22.45 22.29
N SER A 31 12.93 -22.06 21.31
CA SER A 31 13.26 -21.03 20.31
C SER A 31 12.00 -20.77 19.52
N GLY A 32 11.31 -19.69 19.88
CA GLY A 32 10.15 -19.20 19.15
C GLY A 32 10.57 -18.75 17.75
N THR A 33 10.52 -19.65 16.78
CA THR A 33 10.40 -19.26 15.38
C THR A 33 8.97 -18.76 15.20
N ARG A 34 8.75 -17.46 15.39
CA ARG A 34 7.55 -16.81 14.86
C ARG A 34 7.59 -17.03 13.35
N PRO A 35 6.66 -17.77 12.73
CA PRO A 35 6.56 -17.75 11.29
C PRO A 35 6.20 -16.31 10.95
N LEU A 36 7.13 -15.57 10.36
CA LEU A 36 6.80 -14.33 9.68
C LEU A 36 5.95 -14.76 8.49
N ALA A 37 4.64 -14.85 8.72
CA ALA A 37 3.67 -14.88 7.65
C ALA A 37 3.80 -13.54 6.92
N ASP A 38 4.71 -13.55 5.96
CA ASP A 38 4.79 -12.59 4.88
C ASP A 38 3.50 -12.73 4.06
N GLN A 39 2.49 -11.98 4.48
CA GLN A 39 1.31 -11.72 3.66
C GLN A 39 1.14 -10.20 3.58
N SER A 40 2.17 -9.52 3.06
CA SER A 40 1.89 -8.35 2.24
C SER A 40 1.32 -8.84 0.92
N ASN A 41 0.05 -9.24 0.95
CA ASN A 41 -0.72 -9.30 -0.28
C ASN A 41 -0.88 -7.87 -0.78
N LYS A 42 0.06 -7.42 -1.62
CA LYS A 42 -0.17 -6.27 -2.50
C LYS A 42 -1.16 -6.71 -3.56
N THR A 43 -2.41 -6.88 -3.16
CA THR A 43 -3.52 -6.70 -4.08
C THR A 43 -3.44 -5.23 -4.43
N GLU A 44 -2.99 -4.94 -5.65
CA GLU A 44 -3.02 -3.59 -6.23
C GLU A 44 -4.50 -3.19 -6.32
N GLU A 45 -5.00 -2.61 -5.24
CA GLU A 45 -6.35 -2.07 -5.14
C GLU A 45 -6.49 -0.95 -6.19
N PRO A 46 -7.60 -0.90 -6.94
CA PRO A 46 -7.80 0.13 -7.95
C PRO A 46 -7.66 1.53 -7.30
N PRO A 47 -7.08 2.53 -8.02
CA PRO A 47 -6.84 3.85 -7.47
C PRO A 47 -8.11 4.41 -6.85
N ARG A 48 -8.07 4.67 -5.55
CA ARG A 48 -9.25 5.17 -4.84
C ARG A 48 -9.47 6.63 -5.23
N ALA A 49 -10.68 6.94 -5.70
CA ALA A 49 -11.06 8.32 -5.94
C ALA A 49 -11.17 9.07 -4.60
N PHE A 50 -10.87 10.37 -4.62
CA PHE A 50 -11.13 11.23 -3.46
C PHE A 50 -12.63 11.43 -3.26
N ASP A 51 -13.07 11.43 -2.00
CA ASP A 51 -14.48 11.66 -1.64
C ASP A 51 -14.71 13.15 -1.28
N PRO A 52 -15.47 13.91 -2.09
CA PRO A 52 -15.77 15.31 -1.82
C PRO A 52 -16.52 15.55 -0.50
N ALA A 53 -17.24 14.55 0.03
CA ALA A 53 -17.92 14.68 1.32
C ALA A 53 -16.95 14.96 2.49
N LEU A 54 -15.67 14.60 2.33
CA LEU A 54 -14.63 14.87 3.33
C LEU A 54 -14.29 16.35 3.45
N LEU A 55 -14.58 17.17 2.44
CA LEU A 55 -14.27 18.61 2.44
C LEU A 55 -14.91 19.35 3.62
N GLU A 56 -16.06 18.87 4.12
CA GLU A 56 -16.75 19.46 5.27
C GLU A 56 -15.91 19.43 6.56
N PHE A 57 -15.00 18.46 6.66
CA PHE A 57 -14.14 18.25 7.84
C PHE A 57 -12.69 18.70 7.60
N LEU A 58 -12.33 19.01 6.35
CA LEU A 58 -10.95 19.13 5.91
C LEU A 58 -10.58 20.61 5.68
N VAL A 59 -9.46 21.03 6.27
CA VAL A 59 -8.98 22.41 6.22
C VAL A 59 -7.52 22.49 5.79
N CYS A 60 -7.11 23.64 5.26
CA CYS A 60 -5.71 23.92 4.92
C CYS A 60 -4.79 23.83 6.16
N PRO A 61 -3.62 23.18 6.08
CA PRO A 61 -2.70 23.07 7.22
C PRO A 61 -2.08 24.42 7.59
N LEU A 62 -2.02 25.37 6.66
CA LEU A 62 -1.43 26.70 6.85
C LEU A 62 -2.45 27.73 7.31
N SER A 63 -3.51 27.96 6.53
CA SER A 63 -4.50 29.02 6.80
C SER A 63 -5.65 28.58 7.71
N LYS A 64 -5.84 27.26 7.93
CA LYS A 64 -6.98 26.67 8.65
C LYS A 64 -8.34 26.97 8.02
N LYS A 65 -8.35 27.37 6.75
CA LYS A 65 -9.55 27.66 5.95
C LYS A 65 -10.03 26.42 5.19
N PRO A 66 -11.32 26.39 4.77
CA PRO A 66 -11.82 25.34 3.89
C PRO A 66 -11.05 25.29 2.57
N LEU A 67 -11.06 24.11 1.95
CA LEU A 67 -10.44 23.86 0.65
C LEU A 67 -11.50 23.58 -0.41
N ARG A 68 -11.18 23.88 -1.67
CA ARG A 68 -11.99 23.52 -2.82
C ARG A 68 -11.34 22.33 -3.52
N TYR A 69 -12.12 21.28 -3.79
CA TYR A 69 -11.64 20.18 -4.63
C TYR A 69 -11.77 20.53 -6.12
N GLU A 70 -10.71 20.27 -6.88
CA GLU A 70 -10.67 20.36 -8.33
C GLU A 70 -10.56 18.96 -8.92
N ALA A 71 -11.67 18.44 -9.47
CA ALA A 71 -11.72 17.10 -10.03
C ALA A 71 -10.86 16.96 -11.30
N SER A 72 -10.65 18.06 -12.04
CA SER A 72 -9.89 18.05 -13.30
C SER A 72 -8.41 17.77 -13.09
N THR A 73 -7.82 18.34 -12.03
CA THR A 73 -6.40 18.18 -11.67
C THR A 73 -6.19 17.23 -10.50
N ASN A 74 -7.26 16.81 -9.83
CA ASN A 74 -7.26 16.01 -8.61
C ASN A 74 -6.46 16.68 -7.48
N GLU A 75 -6.82 17.92 -7.18
CA GLU A 75 -6.11 18.77 -6.20
C GLU A 75 -7.08 19.44 -5.22
N LEU A 76 -6.57 19.79 -4.04
CA LEU A 76 -7.26 20.62 -3.06
C LEU A 76 -6.69 22.04 -3.08
N ILE A 77 -7.50 22.99 -3.54
CA ILE A 77 -7.11 24.38 -3.76
C ILE A 77 -7.47 25.21 -2.53
N ASN A 78 -6.49 25.99 -2.08
CA ASN A 78 -6.71 27.11 -1.18
C ASN A 78 -6.66 28.42 -1.98
N GLU A 79 -7.80 29.07 -2.14
CA GLU A 79 -7.92 30.30 -2.94
C GLU A 79 -7.24 31.51 -2.28
N GLU A 80 -7.21 31.60 -0.95
CA GLU A 80 -6.62 32.73 -0.22
C GLU A 80 -5.10 32.81 -0.42
N LEU A 81 -4.42 31.67 -0.28
CA LEU A 81 -2.97 31.55 -0.50
C LEU A 81 -2.64 31.32 -1.98
N GLY A 82 -3.64 30.95 -2.78
CA GLY A 82 -3.50 30.49 -4.16
C GLY A 82 -2.52 29.32 -4.29
N ILE A 83 -2.66 28.31 -3.43
CA ILE A 83 -1.88 27.07 -3.48
C ILE A 83 -2.79 25.86 -3.65
N ALA A 84 -2.25 24.77 -4.20
CA ALA A 84 -2.94 23.51 -4.41
C ALA A 84 -2.16 22.34 -3.78
N TYR A 85 -2.86 21.47 -3.06
CA TYR A 85 -2.31 20.21 -2.56
C TYR A 85 -2.72 19.05 -3.48
N PRO A 86 -1.78 18.25 -4.00
CA PRO A 86 -2.11 17.13 -4.87
C PRO A 86 -2.74 15.97 -4.09
N ILE A 87 -3.65 15.25 -4.73
CA ILE A 87 -4.19 13.99 -4.21
C ILE A 87 -3.54 12.82 -4.95
N ILE A 88 -2.93 11.91 -4.20
CA ILE A 88 -2.21 10.74 -4.72
C ILE A 88 -2.87 9.49 -4.14
N ASP A 89 -3.34 8.59 -5.01
CA ASP A 89 -4.06 7.36 -4.61
C ASP A 89 -5.29 7.62 -3.71
N GLY A 90 -5.97 8.75 -3.93
CA GLY A 90 -7.12 9.18 -3.14
C GLY A 90 -6.75 9.80 -1.79
N ILE A 91 -5.46 9.92 -1.48
CA ILE A 91 -4.95 10.48 -0.23
C ILE A 91 -4.44 11.91 -0.48
N PRO A 92 -5.00 12.93 0.19
CA PRO A 92 -4.49 14.29 0.11
C PRO A 92 -3.08 14.43 0.67
N ASN A 93 -2.12 14.93 -0.12
CA ASN A 93 -0.78 15.25 0.35
C ASN A 93 -0.74 16.69 0.92
N MET A 94 -1.08 16.81 2.21
CA MET A 94 -1.20 18.09 2.92
C MET A 94 0.12 18.61 3.51
N ILE A 95 1.25 18.32 2.87
CA ILE A 95 2.57 18.80 3.29
C ILE A 95 2.83 20.18 2.66
N PRO A 96 3.24 21.22 3.41
CA PRO A 96 3.48 22.56 2.86
C PRO A 96 4.43 22.58 1.66
N GLN A 97 5.47 21.73 1.67
CA GLN A 97 6.46 21.60 0.61
C GLN A 97 5.92 20.90 -0.65
N ALA A 98 4.84 20.12 -0.52
CA ALA A 98 4.17 19.48 -1.66
C ALA A 98 3.18 20.43 -2.35
N ALA A 99 2.79 21.53 -1.68
CA ALA A 99 1.86 22.50 -2.23
C ALA A 99 2.46 23.18 -3.48
N ARG A 100 1.64 23.32 -4.52
CA ARG A 100 1.99 24.01 -5.76
C ARG A 100 1.29 25.36 -5.83
N MET A 101 1.92 26.33 -6.46
CA MET A 101 1.29 27.63 -6.70
C MET A 101 0.23 27.48 -7.80
N THR A 102 -0.94 28.03 -7.54
CA THR A 102 -2.00 28.21 -8.54
C THR A 102 -1.91 29.64 -9.05
N HIS A 103 -2.07 29.86 -10.35
CA HIS A 103 -1.92 31.20 -10.96
C HIS A 103 -3.00 32.22 -10.55
N GLN A 104 -3.80 31.96 -9.50
CA GLN A 104 -4.94 32.78 -9.10
C GLN A 104 -4.68 33.67 -7.87
N SER A 105 -3.46 33.74 -7.33
CA SER A 105 -3.10 34.66 -6.24
C SER A 105 -3.11 36.13 -6.71
N LYS A 106 -4.28 36.74 -6.84
CA LYS A 106 -4.45 38.20 -6.88
C LYS A 106 -5.26 38.62 -5.64
N LYS A 107 -4.62 39.47 -4.82
CA LYS A 107 -5.05 40.09 -3.55
C LYS A 107 -4.82 39.28 -2.28
N GLN A 108 -3.77 39.65 -1.55
CA GLN A 108 -3.86 40.15 -0.17
C GLN A 108 -2.53 40.80 0.23
N GLU A 109 -2.22 41.94 -0.40
CA GLU A 109 -1.55 43.04 0.32
C GLU A 109 -2.67 43.98 0.80
N GLU A 110 -2.49 44.56 1.98
CA GLU A 110 -3.34 45.61 2.59
C GLU A 110 -4.50 45.16 3.50
N VAL A 111 -4.19 44.49 4.62
CA VAL A 111 -4.90 44.68 5.90
C VAL A 111 -3.88 44.63 7.06
N GLU A 112 -2.89 45.53 7.04
CA GLU A 112 -2.07 45.85 8.23
C GLU A 112 -1.81 47.36 8.18
N GLN A 113 -2.86 48.14 8.41
CA GLN A 113 -2.79 49.60 8.54
C GLN A 113 -4.08 50.13 9.16
N ARG A 114 -4.36 49.76 10.42
CA ARG A 114 -5.13 50.57 11.38
C ARG A 114 -4.71 50.26 12.81
#